data_AF-A0A178MWM8-F1
#
_entry.id   AF-A0A178MWM8-F1
#
_cell.length_a   1.000
_cell.length_b   1.000
_cell.length_c   1.000
_cell.angle_alpha   90.00
_cell.angle_beta   90.00
_cell.angle_gamma   90.00
#
_symmetry.space_group_name_H-M   'P 1'
#
loop_
_entity.id
_entity.type
_entity.pdbx_description
1 polymer ?
#
loop_
_entity_poly.entity_id
_entity_poly.type
_entity_poly.pdbx_seq_one_letter_code
_entity_poly.pdbx_strand_id
1 'polypeptide(L)'
;MTINGQVEAVFVVRQGPSVTAFVDRCPHVGAPLEMEPDHFLDLSKTEILCSLHGARFDPATGLCRLGPCKGRSLVAVPVSIEDGMVVAPE
;
A
#
# COMPACT_ATOMS: atom_id res chain seq x y z
N MET A 1 11.97 -2.47 4.42
CA MET A 1 11.80 -3.77 5.10
C MET A 1 12.45 -4.85 4.27
N THR A 2 13.05 -5.89 4.87
CA THR A 2 13.58 -7.01 4.10
C THR A 2 12.45 -8.01 3.80
N ILE A 3 12.06 -8.15 2.54
CA ILE A 3 11.00 -9.06 2.10
C ILE A 3 11.61 -9.99 1.05
N ASN A 4 11.58 -11.30 1.30
CA ASN A 4 12.22 -12.31 0.43
C ASN A 4 13.71 -12.01 0.11
N GLY A 5 14.45 -11.45 1.08
CA GLY A 5 15.86 -11.10 0.91
C GLY A 5 16.13 -9.79 0.16
N GLN A 6 15.10 -9.03 -0.18
CA GLN A 6 15.23 -7.72 -0.85
C GLN A 6 14.79 -6.60 0.09
N VAL A 7 15.52 -5.48 0.07
CA VAL A 7 15.11 -4.27 0.78
C VAL A 7 14.02 -3.59 -0.04
N GLU A 8 12.80 -3.60 0.50
CA GLU A 8 11.61 -3.04 -0.12
C GLU A 8 11.13 -1.79 0.64
N ALA A 9 10.62 -0.82 -0.10
CA ALA A 9 9.83 0.27 0.45
C ALA A 9 8.44 -0.26 0.85
N VAL A 10 7.93 0.23 1.98
CA VAL A 10 6.65 -0.18 2.56
C VAL A 10 5.96 1.07 3.07
N PHE A 11 4.64 1.12 2.89
CA PHE A 11 3.79 2.16 3.44
C PHE A 11 2.66 1.57 4.27
N VAL A 12 2.12 2.39 5.15
CA VAL A 12 1.02 2.02 6.07
C VAL A 12 -0.17 2.91 5.79
N VAL A 13 -1.36 2.32 5.75
CA VAL A 13 -2.62 3.05 5.68
C VAL A 13 -3.41 2.83 6.95
N ARG A 14 -3.93 3.92 7.53
CA ARG A 14 -4.80 3.88 8.70
C ARG A 14 -6.25 4.15 8.29
N GLN A 15 -7.15 3.25 8.70
CA GLN A 15 -8.59 3.40 8.54
C GLN A 15 -9.28 3.28 9.91
N GLY A 16 -9.46 4.43 10.57
CA GLY A 16 -9.95 4.47 11.94
C GLY A 16 -9.01 3.69 12.89
N PRO A 17 -9.50 2.66 13.60
CA PRO A 17 -8.66 1.86 14.50
C PRO A 17 -7.76 0.85 13.76
N SER A 18 -8.06 0.54 12.50
CA SER A 18 -7.34 -0.48 11.73
C SER A 18 -6.13 0.11 11.00
N VAL A 19 -5.08 -0.69 10.85
CA VAL A 19 -3.92 -0.40 10.01
C VAL A 19 -3.67 -1.55 9.03
N THR A 20 -3.29 -1.20 7.82
CA THR A 20 -2.81 -2.13 6.79
C THR A 20 -1.47 -1.62 6.27
N ALA A 21 -0.60 -2.52 5.83
CA ALA A 21 0.67 -2.15 5.24
C ALA A 21 0.88 -2.91 3.94
N PHE A 22 1.55 -2.26 3.00
CA PHE A 22 1.81 -2.82 1.68
C PHE A 22 3.21 -2.48 1.21
N VAL A 23 3.79 -3.37 0.40
CA VAL A 23 4.97 -3.04 -0.39
C VAL A 23 4.62 -1.93 -1.37
N ASP A 24 5.46 -0.90 -1.43
CA ASP A 24 5.33 0.19 -2.38
C ASP A 24 5.76 -0.26 -3.78
N ARG A 25 4.92 -1.08 -4.40
CA ARG A 25 5.15 -1.65 -5.73
C ARG A 25 3.84 -1.94 -6.43
N CYS A 26 3.52 -1.11 -7.42
CA CYS A 26 2.32 -1.27 -8.21
C CYS A 26 2.42 -2.54 -9.06
N PRO A 27 1.45 -3.48 -8.97
CA PRO A 27 1.52 -4.73 -9.71
C PRO A 27 1.50 -4.53 -11.23
N HIS A 28 1.06 -3.37 -11.72
CA HIS A 28 1.04 -3.06 -13.15
C HIS A 28 2.43 -3.15 -13.79
N VAL A 29 3.36 -2.27 -13.40
CA VAL A 29 4.71 -2.17 -14.00
C VAL A 29 5.83 -2.31 -12.97
N GLY A 30 5.51 -2.56 -11.70
CA GLY A 30 6.49 -2.70 -10.62
C GLY A 30 7.08 -1.38 -10.12
N ALA A 31 6.51 -0.24 -10.51
CA ALA A 31 6.92 1.07 -10.03
C ALA A 31 6.36 1.37 -8.62
N PRO A 32 6.99 2.26 -7.85
CA PRO A 32 6.38 2.94 -6.70
C PRO A 32 4.99 3.48 -7.02
N LEU A 33 4.11 3.52 -6.03
CA LEU A 33 2.75 4.02 -6.17
C LEU A 33 2.74 5.54 -6.18
N GLU A 34 3.52 6.17 -5.32
CA GLU A 34 3.61 7.60 -5.13
C GLU A 34 4.79 8.22 -5.90
N MET A 35 4.59 9.46 -6.36
CA MET A 35 5.66 10.29 -6.93
C MET A 35 6.09 11.39 -5.94
N GLU A 36 5.27 11.65 -4.92
CA GLU A 36 5.50 12.57 -3.82
C GLU A 36 5.45 11.79 -2.51
N PRO A 37 6.38 11.99 -1.58
CA PRO A 37 6.40 11.27 -0.31
C PRO A 37 5.04 11.33 0.40
N ASP A 38 4.62 10.18 0.93
CA ASP A 38 3.40 9.99 1.72
C ASP A 38 2.07 10.28 1.00
N HIS A 39 2.08 10.51 -0.32
CA HIS A 39 0.89 10.82 -1.11
C HIS A 39 0.24 9.58 -1.73
N PHE A 40 -0.12 8.60 -0.91
CA PHE A 40 -0.66 7.31 -1.35
C PHE A 40 -2.16 7.28 -1.62
N LEU A 41 -2.92 8.22 -1.05
CA LEU A 41 -4.38 8.18 -1.12
C LEU A 41 -4.91 9.14 -2.19
N ASP A 42 -6.07 8.81 -2.75
CA ASP A 42 -6.82 9.77 -3.55
C ASP A 42 -7.29 10.97 -2.72
N LEU A 43 -7.77 12.02 -3.39
CA LEU A 43 -8.17 13.27 -2.71
C LEU A 43 -9.28 13.06 -1.67
N SER A 44 -10.16 12.07 -1.88
CA SER A 44 -11.21 11.69 -0.92
C SER A 44 -10.71 10.81 0.22
N LYS A 45 -9.45 10.35 0.19
CA LYS A 45 -8.84 9.47 1.18
C LYS A 45 -9.57 8.13 1.34
N THR A 46 -10.17 7.66 0.25
CA THR A 46 -10.99 6.44 0.20
C THR A 46 -10.30 5.29 -0.48
N GLU A 47 -9.38 5.58 -1.39
CA GLU A 47 -8.65 4.59 -2.18
C GLU A 47 -7.16 4.90 -2.14
N ILE A 48 -6.33 3.85 -2.21
CA ILE A 48 -4.90 4.01 -2.50
C ILE A 48 -4.78 4.28 -4.01
N LEU A 49 -4.03 5.29 -4.40
CA LEU A 49 -3.83 5.72 -5.78
C LEU A 49 -2.39 5.47 -6.21
N CYS A 50 -2.19 4.75 -7.31
CA CYS A 50 -0.93 4.80 -8.04
C CYS A 50 -0.90 6.06 -8.90
N SER A 51 -0.07 7.03 -8.54
CA SER A 51 0.06 8.34 -9.18
C SER A 51 0.57 8.27 -10.63
N LEU A 52 1.18 7.16 -11.04
CA LEU A 52 1.76 7.02 -12.38
C LEU A 52 0.71 6.80 -13.49
N HIS A 53 -0.18 5.82 -13.32
CA HIS A 53 -1.18 5.44 -14.32
C HIS A 53 -2.62 5.40 -13.77
N GLY A 54 -2.84 5.85 -12.53
CA GLY A 54 -4.16 6.00 -11.93
C GLY A 54 -4.84 4.72 -11.48
N ALA A 55 -4.08 3.64 -11.22
CA ALA A 55 -4.65 2.44 -10.62
C ALA A 55 -5.13 2.75 -9.19
N ARG A 56 -6.30 2.20 -8.82
CA ARG A 56 -6.92 2.44 -7.52
C ARG A 56 -7.13 1.15 -6.75
N PHE A 57 -6.69 1.15 -5.50
CA PHE A 57 -6.71 -0.02 -4.64
C PHE A 57 -7.56 0.22 -3.41
N ASP A 58 -8.29 -0.81 -3.00
CA ASP A 58 -8.99 -0.83 -1.73
C ASP A 58 -7.96 -0.81 -0.58
N PRO A 59 -8.04 0.13 0.38
CA PRO A 59 -7.00 0.25 1.40
C PRO A 59 -7.02 -0.86 2.45
N ALA A 60 -8.13 -1.57 2.61
CA ALA A 60 -8.27 -2.66 3.57
C ALA A 60 -7.64 -3.97 3.05
N THR A 61 -7.63 -4.18 1.73
CA THR A 61 -7.26 -5.45 1.09
C THR A 61 -6.11 -5.34 0.10
N GLY A 62 -5.78 -4.13 -0.36
CA GLY A 62 -4.84 -3.87 -1.43
C GLY A 62 -5.34 -4.29 -2.82
N LEU A 63 -6.61 -4.69 -2.97
CA LEU A 63 -7.16 -5.13 -4.26
C LEU A 63 -7.35 -3.94 -5.21
N CYS A 64 -6.78 -4.02 -6.41
CA CYS A 64 -6.97 -3.05 -7.48
C CYS A 64 -8.39 -3.14 -8.04
N ARG A 65 -9.22 -2.12 -7.80
CA ARG A 65 -10.61 -2.04 -8.28
C ARG A 65 -10.76 -1.30 -9.61
N LEU A 66 -9.80 -0.43 -9.93
CA LEU A 66 -9.79 0.38 -11.14
C LEU A 66 -8.37 0.53 -11.70
N GLY A 67 -8.25 0.59 -13.03
CA GLY A 67 -6.98 0.84 -13.73
C GLY A 67 -6.34 -0.41 -14.36
N PRO A 68 -5.12 -0.28 -14.90
CA PRO A 68 -4.49 -1.30 -15.76
C PRO A 68 -4.23 -2.65 -15.08
N CYS A 69 -4.11 -2.68 -13.75
CA CYS A 69 -3.89 -3.90 -12.97
C CYS A 69 -5.14 -4.38 -12.21
N LYS A 70 -6.34 -3.99 -12.65
CA LYS A 70 -7.61 -4.41 -12.02
C LYS A 70 -7.67 -5.92 -11.78
N GLY A 71 -8.07 -6.32 -10.59
CA GLY A 71 -8.13 -7.73 -10.16
C GLY A 71 -6.84 -8.28 -9.54
N ARG A 72 -5.73 -7.53 -9.59
CA ARG A 72 -4.49 -7.86 -8.87
C ARG A 72 -4.44 -7.07 -7.56
N SER A 73 -3.65 -7.54 -6.59
CA SER A 73 -3.49 -6.88 -5.30
C SER A 73 -2.06 -6.39 -5.08
N LEU A 74 -1.93 -5.37 -4.22
CA LEU A 74 -0.68 -5.02 -3.58
C LEU A 74 -0.21 -6.18 -2.69
N VAL A 75 1.11 -6.28 -2.48
CA VAL A 75 1.68 -7.26 -1.56
C VAL A 75 1.50 -6.74 -0.14
N ALA A 76 0.68 -7.42 0.66
CA ALA A 76 0.45 -7.07 2.05
C ALA A 76 1.69 -7.36 2.91
N VAL A 77 1.97 -6.47 3.84
CA VAL A 77 3.00 -6.62 4.88
C VAL A 77 2.28 -6.83 6.21
N PRO A 78 2.53 -7.95 6.92
CA PRO A 78 1.93 -8.16 8.23
C PRO A 78 2.35 -7.05 9.19
N VAL A 79 1.39 -6.43 9.87
CA VAL A 79 1.64 -5.42 10.90
C VAL A 79 0.64 -5.57 12.04
N SER A 80 1.06 -5.18 13.24
CA SER A 80 0.25 -5.09 14.46
C SER A 80 0.29 -3.68 15.03
N ILE A 81 -0.63 -3.38 15.95
CA ILE A 81 -0.54 -2.19 16.81
C ILE A 81 -0.18 -2.66 18.21
N GLU A 82 0.95 -2.18 18.72
CA GLU A 82 1.47 -2.51 20.06
C GLU A 82 1.85 -1.19 20.75
N ASP A 83 1.26 -0.93 21.92
CA ASP A 83 1.47 0.31 22.69
C ASP A 83 1.33 1.61 21.86
N GLY A 84 0.39 1.61 20.90
CA GLY A 84 0.14 2.76 20.01
C GLY A 84 1.10 2.88 18.82
N MET A 85 2.08 2.00 18.71
CA MET A 85 3.04 1.93 17.61
C MET A 85 2.60 0.90 16.57
N VAL A 86 2.87 1.17 15.29
CA VAL A 86 2.72 0.17 14.23
C VAL A 86 4.00 -0.65 14.19
N VAL A 87 3.90 -1.96 14.40
CA VAL A 87 5.02 -2.88 14.46
C VAL A 87 4.91 -3.86 13.28
N ALA A 88 6.03 -4.10 12.61
CA ALA A 88 6.17 -5.16 11.62
C ALA A 88 6.98 -6.31 12.24
N PRO A 89 6.71 -7.58 11.88
CA PRO A 89 7.52 -8.70 12.32
C PRO A 89 8.95 -8.58 11.79
N GLU A 90 9.91 -9.15 12.53
CA GLU A 90 11.32 -9.22 12.14
C GLU A 90 11.56 -9.96 10.82
#